data_AF-A0A2T7T4H4-F1
#
_entry.id   AF-A0A2T7T4H4-F1
#
_cell.length_a   1.000
_cell.length_b   1.000
_cell.length_c   1.000
_cell.angle_alpha   90.00
_cell.angle_beta   90.00
_cell.angle_gamma   90.00
#
_symmetry.space_group_name_H-M   'P 1'
#
loop_
_entity.id
_entity.type
_entity.pdbx_description
1 polymer ?
#
loop_
_entity_poly.entity_id
_entity_poly.type
_entity_poly.pdbx_seq_one_letter_code
_entity_poly.pdbx_strand_id
1 'polypeptide(L)'
;MPGIRSTSVRAALFTVPLVVAGVLGTAAAPAGATPQPGTSLTCRGEGVDPKAMVRSSIETVIHAPLSTVWKLQTDVERWPSWQAPVETIERLDHGPFRKGSAFRWTTPIPPNPATPATSLEITSTVEQLKRHSCIRWTGPAIGEGLRIDGVHVWNFTKVKGGVLVRTEETHTGDQVEADVPTATKILHEGLKGWLGDLKATAEARAGHQPH
;
A
#
# COMPACT_ATOMS: atom_id res chain seq x y z
N MET A 1 -80.03 -10.91 -28.62
CA MET A 1 -80.53 -9.67 -28.00
C MET A 1 -79.42 -8.63 -28.06
N PRO A 2 -79.47 -7.68 -29.01
CA PRO A 2 -78.48 -6.63 -29.17
C PRO A 2 -78.94 -5.32 -28.51
N GLY A 3 -78.00 -4.49 -28.09
CA GLY A 3 -78.27 -3.16 -27.59
C GLY A 3 -77.06 -2.26 -27.71
N ILE A 4 -76.69 -1.91 -28.94
CA ILE A 4 -75.81 -0.76 -29.21
C ILE A 4 -76.72 0.46 -29.36
N ARG A 5 -76.49 1.51 -28.56
CA ARG A 5 -76.90 2.87 -28.90
C ARG A 5 -75.73 3.82 -28.76
N SER A 6 -75.35 4.33 -29.92
CA SER A 6 -74.59 5.55 -30.19
C SER A 6 -75.24 6.77 -29.51
N THR A 7 -74.46 7.75 -29.04
CA THR A 7 -74.30 9.07 -29.71
C THR A 7 -73.39 10.00 -28.91
N SER A 8 -72.58 10.74 -29.67
CA SER A 8 -71.61 11.77 -29.32
C SER A 8 -72.21 13.03 -28.69
N VAL A 9 -71.46 13.71 -27.79
CA VAL A 9 -71.55 15.17 -27.62
C VAL A 9 -70.15 15.74 -27.37
N ARG A 10 -69.85 16.86 -28.07
CA ARG A 10 -68.61 17.64 -28.05
C ARG A 10 -68.52 18.58 -26.84
N ALA A 11 -67.27 18.78 -26.41
CA ALA A 11 -66.63 20.03 -25.96
C ALA A 11 -67.10 20.74 -24.68
N ALA A 12 -66.15 20.92 -23.75
CA ALA A 12 -65.73 22.25 -23.29
C ALA A 12 -64.37 22.15 -22.58
N LEU A 13 -63.45 23.04 -22.97
CA LEU A 13 -62.13 23.26 -22.39
C LEU A 13 -62.26 23.92 -21.01
N PHE A 14 -61.46 23.48 -20.04
CA PHE A 14 -60.91 24.39 -19.03
C PHE A 14 -59.51 23.92 -18.61
N THR A 15 -58.55 24.77 -18.92
CA THR A 15 -57.16 24.75 -18.50
C THR A 15 -57.04 25.09 -17.02
N VAL A 16 -56.36 24.25 -16.22
CA VAL A 16 -55.68 24.68 -15.00
C VAL A 16 -54.34 23.93 -14.88
N PRO A 17 -53.20 24.62 -14.78
CA PRO A 17 -51.89 24.01 -14.63
C PRO A 17 -51.61 23.76 -13.14
N LEU A 18 -50.96 22.64 -12.77
CA LEU A 18 -50.24 22.59 -11.50
C LEU A 18 -49.05 21.62 -11.57
N VAL A 19 -47.91 22.23 -11.88
CA VAL A 19 -46.55 22.00 -11.36
C VAL A 19 -46.23 20.58 -10.87
N VAL A 20 -45.52 19.81 -11.71
CA VAL A 20 -44.72 18.67 -11.28
C VAL A 20 -43.49 19.22 -10.55
N ALA A 21 -43.50 19.20 -9.22
CA ALA A 21 -42.30 19.41 -8.43
C ALA A 21 -41.42 18.16 -8.60
N GLY A 22 -40.42 18.25 -9.48
CA GLY A 22 -39.37 17.25 -9.61
C GLY A 22 -38.59 17.15 -8.31
N VAL A 23 -38.64 15.98 -7.67
CA VAL A 23 -37.76 15.64 -6.55
C VAL A 23 -36.36 15.49 -7.13
N LEU A 24 -35.53 16.51 -6.94
CA LEU A 24 -34.08 16.42 -7.12
C LEU A 24 -33.54 15.45 -6.07
N GLY A 25 -33.41 14.18 -6.45
CA GLY A 25 -32.62 13.22 -5.70
C GLY A 25 -31.16 13.64 -5.77
N THR A 26 -30.64 14.23 -4.69
CA THR A 26 -29.22 14.46 -4.53
C THR A 26 -28.53 13.10 -4.37
N ALA A 27 -27.91 12.63 -5.44
CA ALA A 27 -26.94 11.54 -5.36
C ALA A 27 -25.79 12.02 -4.46
N ALA A 28 -25.76 11.55 -3.21
CA ALA A 28 -24.62 11.73 -2.33
C ALA A 28 -23.43 10.98 -2.97
N ALA A 29 -22.46 11.73 -3.49
CA ALA A 29 -21.17 11.17 -3.89
C ALA A 29 -20.56 10.43 -2.69
N PRO A 30 -19.95 9.25 -2.88
CA PRO A 30 -19.27 8.58 -1.79
C PRO A 30 -18.15 9.52 -1.30
N ALA A 31 -18.22 9.88 -0.03
CA ALA A 31 -17.14 10.59 0.64
C ALA A 31 -15.87 9.76 0.46
N GLY A 32 -14.90 10.30 -0.28
CA GLY A 32 -13.55 9.73 -0.31
C GLY A 32 -13.06 9.67 1.13
N ALA A 33 -12.86 8.46 1.65
CA ALA A 33 -12.27 8.29 2.96
C ALA A 33 -10.87 8.91 2.93
N THR A 34 -10.70 10.06 3.57
CA THR A 34 -9.38 10.55 3.94
C THR A 34 -8.76 9.48 4.86
N PRO A 35 -7.56 8.97 4.56
CA PRO A 35 -6.88 8.06 5.47
C PRO A 35 -6.73 8.78 6.81
N GLN A 36 -7.45 8.33 7.84
CA GLN A 36 -7.17 8.78 9.19
C GLN A 36 -5.75 8.33 9.54
N PRO A 37 -4.91 9.17 10.16
CA PRO A 37 -3.64 8.73 10.68
C PRO A 37 -3.92 7.65 11.73
N GLY A 38 -3.80 6.39 11.33
CA GLY A 38 -3.79 5.29 12.28
C GLY A 38 -2.64 5.47 13.25
N THR A 39 -2.75 4.90 14.45
CA THR A 39 -1.60 4.76 15.34
C THR A 39 -0.41 4.19 14.57
N SER A 40 0.76 4.82 14.67
CA SER A 40 1.97 4.31 14.01
C SER A 40 2.21 2.84 14.32
N LEU A 41 2.64 2.10 13.30
CA LEU A 41 2.94 0.68 13.40
C LEU A 41 4.14 0.47 14.30
N THR A 42 4.11 -0.64 15.04
CA THR A 42 5.23 -1.06 15.88
C THR A 42 5.54 -2.53 15.66
N CYS A 43 6.79 -2.90 15.94
CA CYS A 43 7.19 -4.28 16.13
C CYS A 43 7.90 -4.42 17.47
N ARG A 44 7.34 -5.25 18.37
CA ARG A 44 7.83 -5.40 19.75
C ARG A 44 7.95 -4.07 20.51
N GLY A 45 7.00 -3.15 20.28
CA GLY A 45 6.94 -1.84 20.95
C GLY A 45 7.71 -0.73 20.24
N GLU A 46 8.56 -1.07 19.26
CA GLU A 46 9.38 -0.10 18.53
C GLU A 46 8.75 0.25 17.18
N GLY A 47 8.58 1.54 16.90
CA GLY A 47 7.98 2.05 15.66
C GLY A 47 8.98 2.64 14.67
N VAL A 48 8.46 3.37 13.70
CA VAL A 48 9.27 4.24 12.83
C VAL A 48 9.84 5.44 13.59
N ASP A 49 10.71 6.26 12.98
CA ASP A 49 11.21 7.47 13.65
C ASP A 49 10.06 8.47 13.83
N PRO A 50 9.65 8.81 15.07
CA PRO A 50 8.53 9.73 15.31
C PRO A 50 8.78 11.15 14.80
N LYS A 51 10.04 11.57 14.65
CA LYS A 51 10.44 12.94 14.26
C LYS A 51 10.62 13.13 12.76
N ALA A 52 10.73 12.05 12.00
CA ALA A 52 10.91 12.11 10.55
C ALA A 52 9.73 12.82 9.87
N MET A 53 10.04 13.79 9.02
CA MET A 53 9.05 14.55 8.26
C MET A 53 8.55 13.76 7.04
N VAL A 54 9.43 12.96 6.43
CA VAL A 54 9.09 12.06 5.32
C VAL A 54 8.60 10.74 5.90
N ARG A 55 7.30 10.47 5.72
CA ARG A 55 6.64 9.27 6.24
C ARG A 55 5.53 8.81 5.30
N SER A 56 5.39 7.50 5.16
CA SER A 56 4.22 6.93 4.49
C SER A 56 3.77 5.63 5.18
N SER A 57 2.47 5.40 5.18
CA SER A 57 1.85 4.17 5.70
C SER A 57 0.78 3.70 4.73
N ILE A 58 0.76 2.40 4.46
CA ILE A 58 -0.23 1.75 3.58
C ILE A 58 -0.59 0.37 4.11
N GLU A 59 -1.75 -0.12 3.67
CA GLU A 59 -2.23 -1.44 4.03
C GLU A 59 -3.00 -2.11 2.89
N THR A 60 -3.03 -3.44 2.92
CA THR A 60 -3.90 -4.22 2.03
C THR A 60 -4.23 -5.58 2.64
N VAL A 61 -5.35 -6.16 2.23
CA VAL A 61 -5.65 -7.57 2.51
C VAL A 61 -5.12 -8.42 1.37
N ILE A 62 -4.29 -9.40 1.71
CA ILE A 62 -3.74 -10.41 0.81
C ILE A 62 -4.47 -11.73 1.05
N HIS A 63 -5.16 -12.25 0.05
CA HIS A 63 -5.94 -13.50 0.11
C HIS A 63 -5.02 -14.73 -0.07
N ALA A 64 -4.09 -14.90 0.86
CA ALA A 64 -3.16 -16.01 0.91
C ALA A 64 -2.88 -16.44 2.36
N PRO A 65 -2.38 -17.66 2.60
CA PRO A 65 -1.97 -18.08 3.93
C PRO A 65 -0.86 -17.18 4.51
N LEU A 66 -0.92 -16.91 5.82
CA LEU A 66 0.10 -16.13 6.52
C LEU A 66 1.52 -16.67 6.34
N SER A 67 1.68 -17.98 6.29
CA SER A 67 2.98 -18.60 6.01
C SER A 67 3.54 -18.22 4.64
N THR A 68 2.68 -18.09 3.63
CA THR A 68 3.08 -17.73 2.26
C THR A 68 3.51 -16.28 2.19
N VAL A 69 2.68 -15.37 2.72
CA VAL A 69 2.98 -13.92 2.77
C VAL A 69 4.25 -13.67 3.58
N TRP A 70 4.35 -14.28 4.77
CA TRP A 70 5.52 -14.14 5.62
C TRP A 70 6.79 -14.66 4.96
N LYS A 71 6.72 -15.82 4.30
CA LYS A 71 7.89 -16.39 3.61
C LYS A 71 8.34 -15.49 2.47
N LEU A 72 7.42 -14.95 1.67
CA LEU A 72 7.77 -14.00 0.61
C LEU A 72 8.51 -12.78 1.15
N GLN A 73 8.01 -12.18 2.23
CA GLN A 73 8.67 -11.00 2.81
C GLN A 73 10.02 -11.32 3.44
N THR A 74 10.17 -12.48 4.10
CA THR A 74 11.38 -12.80 4.88
C THR A 74 12.45 -13.59 4.14
N ASP A 75 12.11 -14.22 3.01
CA ASP A 75 13.06 -14.89 2.11
C ASP A 75 13.68 -13.85 1.16
N VAL A 76 14.47 -12.95 1.74
CA VAL A 76 14.97 -11.75 1.06
C VAL A 76 15.81 -12.08 -0.17
N GLU A 77 16.54 -13.19 -0.17
CA GLU A 77 17.33 -13.64 -1.33
C GLU A 77 16.48 -13.92 -2.58
N ARG A 78 15.17 -14.12 -2.41
CA ARG A 78 14.24 -14.34 -3.52
C ARG A 78 13.47 -13.09 -3.93
N TRP A 79 13.68 -11.94 -3.30
CA TRP A 79 12.99 -10.71 -3.69
C TRP A 79 13.13 -10.38 -5.18
N PRO A 80 14.31 -10.49 -5.83
CA PRO A 80 14.42 -10.22 -7.28
C PRO A 80 13.50 -11.08 -8.16
N SER A 81 13.01 -12.23 -7.66
CA SER A 81 12.14 -13.10 -8.44
C SER A 81 10.68 -12.65 -8.47
N TRP A 82 10.28 -11.66 -7.66
CA TRP A 82 8.88 -11.27 -7.52
C TRP A 82 8.64 -9.80 -7.21
N GLN A 83 9.61 -9.10 -6.62
CA GLN A 83 9.56 -7.67 -6.34
C GLN A 83 10.30 -6.94 -7.45
N ALA A 84 9.56 -6.44 -8.45
CA ALA A 84 10.13 -6.03 -9.73
C ALA A 84 11.24 -4.95 -9.64
N PRO A 85 11.18 -3.97 -8.72
CA PRO A 85 12.25 -2.98 -8.59
C PRO A 85 13.56 -3.49 -7.97
N VAL A 86 13.59 -4.67 -7.34
CA VAL A 86 14.81 -5.17 -6.69
C VAL A 86 15.74 -5.79 -7.74
N GLU A 87 16.86 -5.14 -8.00
CA GLU A 87 17.84 -5.58 -9.02
C GLU A 87 18.81 -6.64 -8.46
N THR A 88 19.34 -6.40 -7.26
CA THR A 88 20.28 -7.31 -6.61
C THR A 88 19.96 -7.45 -5.13
N ILE A 89 20.36 -8.58 -4.54
CA ILE A 89 20.27 -8.80 -3.10
C ILE A 89 21.38 -9.74 -2.63
N GLU A 90 21.96 -9.43 -1.48
CA GLU A 90 23.01 -10.19 -0.82
C GLU A 90 22.72 -10.25 0.69
N ARG A 91 22.66 -11.45 1.25
CA ARG A 91 22.63 -11.64 2.71
C ARG A 91 24.00 -11.35 3.29
N LEU A 92 24.05 -10.50 4.31
CA LEU A 92 25.29 -10.16 5.03
C LEU A 92 25.49 -11.02 6.29
N ASP A 93 24.53 -11.88 6.62
CA ASP A 93 24.59 -12.82 7.73
C ASP A 93 24.19 -14.24 7.32
N HIS A 94 24.61 -15.21 8.13
CA HIS A 94 24.26 -16.61 7.95
C HIS A 94 23.11 -17.06 8.86
N GLY A 95 22.44 -18.12 8.43
CA GLY A 95 21.38 -18.79 9.21
C GLY A 95 20.00 -18.16 9.04
N PRO A 96 19.04 -18.52 9.92
CA PRO A 96 17.66 -18.06 9.81
C PRO A 96 17.52 -16.54 9.93
N PHE A 97 16.56 -15.98 9.19
CA PHE A 97 16.19 -14.56 9.28
C PHE A 97 15.67 -14.22 10.68
N ARG A 98 16.41 -13.36 11.39
CA ARG A 98 16.20 -13.06 12.83
C ARG A 98 16.61 -11.61 13.14
N LYS A 99 16.45 -11.20 14.41
CA LYS A 99 17.03 -9.94 14.89
C LYS A 99 18.55 -9.95 14.67
N GLY A 100 19.08 -8.87 14.10
CA GLY A 100 20.49 -8.72 13.71
C GLY A 100 20.80 -9.27 12.33
N SER A 101 19.85 -9.89 11.63
CA SER A 101 20.02 -10.23 10.22
C SER A 101 20.18 -8.96 9.39
N ALA A 102 21.08 -8.99 8.42
CA ALA A 102 21.36 -7.86 7.54
C ALA A 102 21.45 -8.32 6.08
N PHE A 103 21.06 -7.44 5.17
CA PHE A 103 21.12 -7.70 3.73
C PHE A 103 21.34 -6.40 2.97
N ARG A 104 22.15 -6.48 1.92
CA ARG A 104 22.40 -5.40 0.97
C ARG A 104 21.58 -5.66 -0.27
N TRP A 105 20.95 -4.64 -0.83
CA TRP A 105 20.16 -4.76 -2.06
C TRP A 105 20.16 -3.47 -2.86
N THR A 106 19.85 -3.58 -4.14
CA THR A 106 19.79 -2.42 -5.04
C THR A 106 18.41 -2.24 -5.65
N THR A 107 18.02 -0.98 -5.84
CA THR A 107 16.79 -0.60 -6.55
C THR A 107 17.03 0.68 -7.35
N PRO A 108 16.50 0.78 -8.59
CA PRO A 108 16.61 2.00 -9.36
C PRO A 108 15.67 3.06 -8.77
N ILE A 109 16.13 4.30 -8.78
CA ILE A 109 15.31 5.48 -8.55
C ILE A 109 15.12 6.21 -9.88
N PRO A 110 13.88 6.42 -10.33
CA PRO A 110 13.62 7.21 -11.51
C PRO A 110 14.04 8.67 -11.28
N PRO A 111 14.41 9.40 -12.36
CA PRO A 111 14.75 10.81 -12.23
C PRO A 111 13.56 11.59 -11.70
N ASN A 112 13.83 12.58 -10.86
CA ASN A 112 12.85 13.57 -10.40
C ASN A 112 13.45 14.99 -10.55
N PRO A 113 12.69 16.06 -10.31
CA PRO A 113 13.20 17.42 -10.47
C PRO A 113 14.44 17.77 -9.63
N ALA A 114 14.69 17.04 -8.54
CA ALA A 114 15.81 17.28 -7.62
C ALA A 114 17.01 16.35 -7.86
N THR A 115 16.81 15.14 -8.42
CA THR A 115 17.88 14.14 -8.59
C THR A 115 17.80 13.43 -9.95
N PRO A 116 18.93 13.22 -10.64
CA PRO A 116 18.97 12.38 -11.85
C PRO A 116 18.60 10.92 -11.53
N ALA A 117 18.37 10.12 -12.57
CA ALA A 117 18.19 8.68 -12.41
C ALA A 117 19.43 8.09 -11.73
N THR A 118 19.25 7.31 -10.68
CA THR A 118 20.34 6.70 -9.93
C THR A 118 19.92 5.32 -9.41
N SER A 119 20.87 4.54 -8.91
CA SER A 119 20.57 3.30 -8.19
C SER A 119 20.88 3.52 -6.71
N LEU A 120 19.97 3.07 -5.85
CA LEU A 120 20.21 3.05 -4.42
C LEU A 120 20.75 1.69 -4.01
N GLU A 121 21.91 1.69 -3.35
CA GLU A 121 22.36 0.56 -2.54
C GLU A 121 21.82 0.73 -1.12
N ILE A 122 21.04 -0.24 -0.67
CA ILE A 122 20.36 -0.22 0.63
C ILE A 122 20.91 -1.34 1.50
N THR A 123 21.39 -1.02 2.70
CA THR A 123 21.78 -2.02 3.70
C THR A 123 20.75 -2.07 4.81
N SER A 124 19.85 -3.06 4.76
CA SER A 124 18.79 -3.22 5.75
C SER A 124 19.24 -4.16 6.89
N THR A 125 19.06 -3.72 8.13
CA THR A 125 19.36 -4.47 9.36
C THR A 125 18.09 -4.67 10.18
N VAL A 126 17.76 -5.92 10.49
CA VAL A 126 16.57 -6.30 11.24
C VAL A 126 16.75 -6.00 12.72
N GLU A 127 16.07 -4.97 13.21
CA GLU A 127 16.14 -4.54 14.60
C GLU A 127 15.15 -5.29 15.50
N GLN A 128 13.94 -5.53 15.00
CA GLN A 128 12.91 -6.30 15.70
C GLN A 128 12.25 -7.28 14.76
N LEU A 129 11.98 -8.49 15.27
CA LEU A 129 11.24 -9.50 14.55
C LEU A 129 10.37 -10.31 15.52
N LYS A 130 9.09 -10.45 15.18
CA LYS A 130 8.18 -11.42 15.78
C LYS A 130 7.58 -12.25 14.65
N ARG A 131 7.97 -13.53 14.59
CA ARG A 131 7.57 -14.45 13.51
C ARG A 131 6.07 -14.40 13.28
N HIS A 132 5.67 -14.31 12.01
CA HIS A 132 4.26 -14.28 11.57
C HIS A 132 3.46 -13.11 12.15
N SER A 133 4.11 -12.01 12.56
CA SER A 133 3.43 -10.89 13.20
C SER A 133 4.02 -9.55 12.82
N CYS A 134 5.34 -9.36 12.95
CA CYS A 134 5.94 -8.08 12.62
C CYS A 134 7.44 -8.18 12.33
N ILE A 135 7.93 -7.20 11.57
CA ILE A 135 9.34 -6.97 11.28
C ILE A 135 9.58 -5.47 11.39
N ARG A 136 10.70 -5.07 11.97
CA ARG A 136 11.23 -3.72 11.87
C ARG A 136 12.68 -3.80 11.46
N TRP A 137 13.05 -3.09 10.42
CA TRP A 137 14.44 -2.92 10.02
C TRP A 137 14.78 -1.45 9.85
N THR A 138 16.07 -1.17 9.91
CA THR A 138 16.64 0.15 9.65
C THR A 138 17.74 0.02 8.62
N GLY A 139 18.19 1.12 8.05
CA GLY A 139 19.33 1.08 7.18
C GLY A 139 19.54 2.33 6.36
N PRO A 140 20.79 2.58 5.94
CA PRO A 140 21.05 3.58 4.93
C PRO A 140 20.69 3.06 3.54
N ALA A 141 20.11 3.94 2.75
CA ALA A 141 20.08 3.90 1.30
C ALA A 141 21.07 4.94 0.76
N ILE A 142 22.01 4.50 -0.05
CA ILE A 142 23.11 5.32 -0.57
C ILE A 142 23.07 5.27 -2.09
N GLY A 143 23.08 6.45 -2.71
CA GLY A 143 23.23 6.64 -4.15
C GLY A 143 24.18 7.81 -4.43
N GLU A 144 24.34 8.16 -5.71
CA GLU A 144 25.19 9.27 -6.10
C GLU A 144 24.68 10.60 -5.51
N GLY A 145 25.43 11.18 -4.57
CA GLY A 145 25.05 12.43 -3.88
C GLY A 145 23.83 12.30 -2.95
N LEU A 146 23.33 11.10 -2.71
CA LEU A 146 22.10 10.83 -1.96
C LEU A 146 22.39 9.86 -0.81
N ARG A 147 22.02 10.26 0.42
CA ARG A 147 21.98 9.37 1.58
C ARG A 147 20.63 9.54 2.27
N ILE A 148 19.95 8.42 2.49
CA ILE A 148 18.69 8.37 3.21
C ILE A 148 18.85 7.35 4.32
N ASP A 149 18.56 7.73 5.56
CA ASP A 149 18.45 6.78 6.66
C ASP A 149 16.97 6.42 6.86
N GLY A 150 16.64 5.13 6.79
CA GLY A 150 15.27 4.63 6.81
C GLY A 150 14.95 3.78 8.04
N VAL A 151 13.70 3.87 8.52
CA VAL A 151 13.10 2.95 9.50
C VAL A 151 11.81 2.42 8.92
N HIS A 152 11.70 1.10 8.79
CA HIS A 152 10.58 0.44 8.11
C HIS A 152 9.97 -0.64 8.98
N VAL A 153 8.66 -0.56 9.19
CA VAL A 153 7.89 -1.47 10.01
C VAL A 153 6.85 -2.18 9.16
N TRP A 154 6.80 -3.50 9.27
CA TRP A 154 5.79 -4.37 8.68
C TRP A 154 4.98 -5.07 9.77
N ASN A 155 3.67 -5.16 9.59
CA ASN A 155 2.77 -5.93 10.42
C ASN A 155 1.92 -6.89 9.58
N PHE A 156 1.68 -8.08 10.13
CA PHE A 156 0.92 -9.15 9.51
C PHE A 156 -0.14 -9.65 10.49
N THR A 157 -1.41 -9.44 10.15
CA THR A 157 -2.54 -9.84 11.00
C THR A 157 -3.46 -10.75 10.21
N LYS A 158 -3.74 -11.95 10.73
CA LYS A 158 -4.75 -12.82 10.12
C LYS A 158 -6.12 -12.14 10.22
N VAL A 159 -6.84 -12.13 9.11
CA VAL A 159 -8.22 -11.64 9.01
C VAL A 159 -9.07 -12.68 8.29
N LYS A 160 -10.39 -12.49 8.28
CA LYS A 160 -11.27 -13.35 7.49
C LYS A 160 -10.84 -13.27 6.01
N GLY A 161 -10.54 -14.42 5.39
CA GLY A 161 -10.19 -14.51 3.97
C GLY A 161 -8.73 -14.23 3.64
N GLY A 162 -7.84 -13.92 4.60
CA GLY A 162 -6.44 -13.67 4.29
C GLY A 162 -5.62 -13.05 5.40
N VAL A 163 -4.66 -12.22 5.01
CA VAL A 163 -3.76 -11.50 5.91
C VAL A 163 -3.85 -10.01 5.60
N LEU A 164 -4.16 -9.21 6.61
CA LEU A 164 -4.00 -7.77 6.55
C LEU A 164 -2.53 -7.45 6.78
N VAL A 165 -1.88 -6.96 5.73
CA VAL A 165 -0.50 -6.49 5.75
C VAL A 165 -0.51 -4.98 5.84
N ARG A 166 0.20 -4.45 6.82
CA ARG A 166 0.42 -3.01 7.00
C ARG A 166 1.90 -2.73 6.96
N THR A 167 2.28 -1.63 6.32
CA THR A 167 3.66 -1.18 6.32
C THR A 167 3.72 0.33 6.52
N GLU A 168 4.68 0.77 7.31
CA GLU A 168 4.98 2.19 7.56
C GLU A 168 6.48 2.38 7.50
N GLU A 169 6.90 3.44 6.82
CA GLU A 169 8.30 3.77 6.66
C GLU A 169 8.52 5.26 6.84
N THR A 170 9.66 5.61 7.44
CA THR A 170 10.15 6.97 7.58
C THR A 170 11.55 7.11 7.04
N HIS A 171 11.82 8.25 6.42
CA HIS A 171 13.13 8.63 5.88
C HIS A 171 13.62 9.92 6.52
N THR A 172 14.93 9.97 6.78
CA THR A 172 15.64 11.18 7.21
C THR A 172 16.86 11.42 6.33
N GLY A 173 17.22 12.68 6.14
CA GLY A 173 18.38 13.10 5.35
C GLY A 173 18.14 14.40 4.59
N ASP A 174 19.18 15.23 4.50
CA ASP A 174 19.10 16.59 3.94
C ASP A 174 18.41 16.63 2.57
N GLN A 175 18.69 15.65 1.71
CA GLN A 175 18.16 15.59 0.35
C GLN A 175 16.65 15.30 0.31
N VAL A 176 16.16 14.41 1.17
CA VAL A 176 14.72 14.08 1.23
C VAL A 176 13.93 15.11 2.02
N GLU A 177 14.59 15.82 2.94
CA GLU A 177 13.99 16.90 3.73
C GLU A 177 13.94 18.24 2.97
N ALA A 178 14.77 18.42 1.93
CA ALA A 178 14.71 19.59 1.05
C ALA A 178 13.37 19.71 0.29
N ASP A 179 12.70 18.60 0.00
CA ASP A 179 11.35 18.56 -0.58
C ASP A 179 10.53 17.39 0.00
N VAL A 180 10.07 17.57 1.23
CA VAL A 180 9.26 16.58 1.97
C VAL A 180 8.02 16.11 1.20
N PRO A 181 7.22 16.98 0.55
CA PRO A 181 6.07 16.53 -0.25
C PRO A 181 6.46 15.57 -1.38
N THR A 182 7.50 15.89 -2.15
CA THR A 182 7.96 15.03 -3.25
C THR A 182 8.54 13.72 -2.71
N ALA A 183 9.40 13.78 -1.69
CA ALA A 183 9.99 12.59 -1.09
C ALA A 183 8.92 11.65 -0.50
N THR A 184 7.92 12.22 0.20
CA THR A 184 6.79 11.45 0.76
C THR A 184 5.97 10.76 -0.33
N LYS A 185 5.74 11.43 -1.45
CA LYS A 185 5.03 10.85 -2.59
C LYS A 185 5.81 9.69 -3.22
N ILE A 186 7.12 9.86 -3.42
CA ILE A 186 8.00 8.80 -3.95
C ILE A 186 8.00 7.59 -3.01
N LEU A 187 8.17 7.82 -1.71
CA LEU A 187 8.10 6.76 -0.70
C LEU A 187 6.74 6.05 -0.74
N HIS A 188 5.64 6.78 -0.82
CA HIS A 188 4.30 6.19 -0.90
C HIS A 188 4.12 5.28 -2.11
N GLU A 189 4.52 5.72 -3.31
CA GLU A 189 4.41 4.89 -4.51
C GLU A 189 5.35 3.66 -4.45
N GLY A 190 6.54 3.80 -3.86
CA GLY A 190 7.46 2.68 -3.62
C GLY A 190 6.83 1.61 -2.71
N LEU A 191 6.26 2.02 -1.57
CA LEU A 191 5.56 1.10 -0.67
C LEU A 191 4.37 0.43 -1.38
N LYS A 192 3.60 1.21 -2.14
CA LYS A 192 2.42 0.71 -2.85
C LYS A 192 2.80 -0.33 -3.90
N GLY A 193 3.87 -0.11 -4.66
CA GLY A 193 4.44 -1.09 -5.59
C GLY A 193 4.86 -2.37 -4.88
N TRP A 194 5.66 -2.25 -3.81
CA TRP A 194 6.11 -3.40 -3.02
C TRP A 194 4.92 -4.22 -2.49
N LEU A 195 3.93 -3.56 -1.89
CA LEU A 195 2.76 -4.23 -1.34
C LEU A 195 1.90 -4.87 -2.44
N GLY A 196 1.83 -4.25 -3.62
CA GLY A 196 1.17 -4.79 -4.80
C GLY A 196 1.82 -6.07 -5.31
N ASP A 197 3.15 -6.08 -5.48
CA ASP A 197 3.93 -7.24 -5.91
C ASP A 197 3.81 -8.39 -4.91
N LEU A 198 3.88 -8.08 -3.60
CA LEU A 198 3.72 -9.07 -2.53
C LEU A 198 2.33 -9.70 -2.59
N LYS A 199 1.29 -8.89 -2.76
CA LYS A 199 -0.10 -9.35 -2.89
C LYS A 199 -0.27 -10.27 -4.09
N ALA A 200 0.10 -9.79 -5.29
CA ALA A 200 -0.06 -10.53 -6.53
C ALA A 200 0.66 -11.88 -6.46
N THR A 201 1.90 -11.90 -5.98
CA THR A 201 2.71 -13.11 -5.88
C THR A 201 2.15 -14.09 -4.84
N ALA A 202 1.72 -13.60 -3.68
CA ALA A 202 1.17 -14.46 -2.63
C ALA A 202 -0.16 -15.10 -3.04
N GLU A 203 -1.06 -14.33 -3.66
CA GLU A 203 -2.36 -14.80 -4.13
C GLU A 203 -2.21 -15.81 -5.28
N ALA A 204 -1.29 -15.54 -6.21
CA ALA A 204 -0.94 -16.50 -7.26
C ALA A 204 -0.44 -17.84 -6.66
N ARG A 205 0.47 -17.81 -5.68
CA ARG A 205 0.97 -19.04 -5.04
C ARG A 205 -0.11 -19.81 -4.28
N ALA A 206 -1.07 -19.10 -3.67
CA ALA A 206 -2.19 -19.73 -2.97
C ALA A 206 -3.15 -20.44 -3.93
N GLY A 207 -3.42 -19.84 -5.10
CA GLY A 207 -4.27 -20.45 -6.13
C GLY A 207 -3.67 -21.70 -6.81
N HIS A 208 -2.34 -21.87 -6.75
CA HIS A 208 -1.65 -23.04 -7.31
C HIS A 208 -1.43 -24.19 -6.31
N GLN A 209 -1.78 -24.04 -5.03
CA GLN A 209 -1.70 -25.17 -4.10
C GLN A 209 -2.93 -26.06 -4.30
N PRO A 210 -2.77 -27.34 -4.73
CA PRO A 210 -3.89 -28.28 -4.69
C PRO A 210 -4.34 -28.45 -3.24
N HIS A 211 -5.65 -28.34 -3.03
CA HIS A 211 -6.31 -28.57 -1.74
C HIS A 211 -6.11 -30.00 -1.24
#